data_AF-A0A0K0XBB1-F1
#
_entry.id   AF-A0A0K0XBB1-F1
#
_cell.length_a   1.000
_cell.length_b   1.000
_cell.length_c   1.000
_cell.angle_alpha   90.00
_cell.angle_beta   90.00
_cell.angle_gamma   90.00
#
_symmetry.space_group_name_H-M   'P 1'
#
loop_
_entity.id
_entity.type
_entity.pdbx_description
1 polymer ?
#
loop_
_entity_poly.entity_id
_entity_poly.type
_entity_poly.pdbx_seq_one_letter_code
_entity_poly.pdbx_strand_id
1 'polypeptide(L)'
;MAHETVTELPEWDEHLPHFSTREKGDRITTLPFGPAMLTEFAVLSGALYVPAGVGGVLFFNSLHQRGSHFIWWLGVLYILYTFLPLILSSIVTDEATKVVGQRWTAKRIAAVPAFVGTGLGILGAAIWVGGPTGGWISLLAAGCGVIAAIVALSAWRGIGYINKRHAWISWMQQYGTRTPGLLRNVEFLRNWIDGNPVFTVVVEFSTEHGAQRVTASMVTTTRRVPRAGTAMVVTRRPGDTGADVLIDLDHTAQPQFDRDHAKYTQPSGT
;
A
#
# COMPACT_ATOMS: atom_id res chain seq x y z
N MET A 1 -0.11 41.01 8.98
CA MET A 1 -0.80 39.74 9.32
C MET A 1 -0.21 38.68 8.42
N ALA A 2 0.72 37.89 8.95
CA ALA A 2 1.30 36.77 8.22
C ALA A 2 0.30 35.61 8.30
N HIS A 3 -0.22 35.18 7.15
CA HIS A 3 -0.84 33.86 7.07
C HIS A 3 0.27 32.84 7.27
N GLU A 4 0.30 32.18 8.43
CA GLU A 4 0.97 30.89 8.57
C GLU A 4 0.38 29.98 7.51
N THR A 5 1.17 29.73 6.46
CA THR A 5 0.96 28.64 5.52
C THR A 5 0.94 27.36 6.35
N VAL A 6 -0.21 26.70 6.41
CA VAL A 6 -0.30 25.30 6.82
C VAL A 6 0.82 24.58 6.09
N THR A 7 1.81 24.10 6.83
CA THR A 7 2.89 23.26 6.29
C THR A 7 2.20 21.98 5.82
N GLU A 8 1.73 21.96 4.57
CA GLU A 8 1.30 20.73 3.91
C GLU A 8 2.44 19.74 4.10
N LEU A 9 2.14 18.66 4.80
CA LEU A 9 3.09 17.58 4.99
C LEU A 9 3.43 17.07 3.58
N PRO A 10 4.73 16.91 3.25
CA PRO A 10 5.14 16.49 1.92
C PRO A 10 4.38 15.22 1.54
N GLU A 11 3.70 15.26 0.39
CA GLU A 11 2.90 14.15 -0.11
C GLU A 11 3.84 12.95 -0.36
N TRP A 12 3.33 11.72 -0.21
CA TRP A 12 4.10 10.49 -0.44
C TRP A 12 4.95 10.51 -1.74
N ASP A 13 4.43 11.16 -2.77
CA ASP A 13 5.08 11.28 -4.08
C ASP A 13 6.30 12.23 -4.11
N GLU A 14 6.46 13.09 -3.09
CA GLU A 14 7.57 14.05 -3.03
C GLU A 14 8.91 13.41 -2.64
N HIS A 15 8.89 12.23 -2.02
CA HIS A 15 10.08 11.50 -1.59
C HIS A 15 10.52 10.39 -2.56
N LEU A 16 9.82 10.26 -3.69
CA LEU A 16 10.24 9.39 -4.79
C LEU A 16 11.46 9.99 -5.53
N PRO A 17 12.41 9.15 -6.00
CA PRO A 17 12.39 7.68 -6.05
C PRO A 17 12.76 6.97 -4.73
N HIS A 18 12.15 5.81 -4.49
CA HIS A 18 12.54 4.89 -3.41
C HIS A 18 13.30 3.69 -3.96
N PHE A 19 14.38 3.30 -3.27
CA PHE A 19 15.23 2.18 -3.65
C PHE A 19 15.22 1.11 -2.56
N SER A 20 15.20 -0.16 -2.96
CA SER A 20 15.40 -1.28 -2.04
C SER A 20 16.14 -2.42 -2.71
N THR A 21 17.19 -2.90 -2.06
CA THR A 21 17.96 -4.10 -2.48
C THR A 21 17.22 -5.39 -2.16
N ARG A 22 16.36 -5.37 -1.14
CA ARG A 22 15.68 -6.54 -0.58
C ARG A 22 14.21 -6.60 -0.96
N GLU A 23 13.54 -5.47 -0.96
CA GLU A 23 12.10 -5.39 -1.19
C GLU A 23 11.82 -5.05 -2.65
N LYS A 24 10.68 -5.53 -3.13
CA LYS A 24 10.24 -5.33 -4.51
C LYS A 24 8.83 -4.75 -4.52
N GLY A 25 8.61 -3.79 -5.40
CA GLY A 25 7.30 -3.21 -5.66
C GLY A 25 6.63 -2.63 -4.42
N ASP A 26 5.42 -3.12 -4.12
CA ASP A 26 4.52 -2.69 -3.06
C ASP A 26 4.99 -3.12 -1.65
N ARG A 27 6.10 -3.85 -1.58
CA ARG A 27 6.78 -4.19 -0.33
C ARG A 27 7.94 -3.25 0.00
N ILE A 28 8.29 -2.29 -0.85
CA ILE A 28 9.33 -1.31 -0.52
C ILE A 28 8.86 -0.51 0.70
N THR A 29 9.65 -0.54 1.76
CA THR A 29 9.39 0.20 3.00
C THR A 29 10.02 1.58 2.93
N THR A 30 9.23 2.59 3.24
CA THR A 30 9.65 3.98 3.40
C THR A 30 9.46 4.39 4.85
N LEU A 31 10.02 5.52 5.24
CA LEU A 31 9.70 6.10 6.55
C LEU A 31 8.23 6.52 6.60
N PRO A 32 7.59 6.48 7.77
CA PRO A 32 6.21 6.91 7.94
C PRO A 32 6.13 8.45 7.93
N PHE A 33 5.05 8.99 7.38
CA PHE A 33 4.85 10.44 7.26
C PHE A 33 3.44 10.82 7.73
N GLY A 34 3.37 11.66 8.77
CA GLY A 34 2.16 12.38 9.18
C GLY A 34 1.34 11.77 10.32
N PRO A 35 0.37 12.55 10.85
CA PRO A 35 -0.55 12.12 11.90
C PRO A 35 -1.54 11.08 11.38
N ALA A 36 -1.86 10.09 12.22
CA ALA A 36 -2.71 8.96 11.83
C ALA A 36 -4.20 9.22 12.15
N MET A 37 -5.03 9.44 11.13
CA MET A 37 -6.51 9.30 11.25
C MET A 37 -6.99 7.86 10.93
N LEU A 38 -6.06 6.92 10.84
CA LEU A 38 -6.31 5.54 10.41
C LEU A 38 -7.42 4.86 11.22
N THR A 39 -7.45 5.03 12.54
CA THR A 39 -8.46 4.40 13.40
C THR A 39 -9.86 4.92 13.09
N GLU A 40 -10.01 6.22 12.87
CA GLU A 40 -11.31 6.85 12.57
C GLU A 40 -11.86 6.34 11.23
N PHE A 41 -11.03 6.36 10.19
CA PHE A 41 -11.41 5.85 8.87
C PHE A 41 -11.65 4.33 8.88
N ALA A 42 -10.89 3.56 9.66
CA ALA A 42 -11.09 2.12 9.79
C ALA A 42 -12.43 1.81 10.47
N VAL A 43 -12.79 2.52 11.54
CA VAL A 43 -14.08 2.36 12.22
C VAL A 43 -15.23 2.74 11.28
N LEU A 44 -15.12 3.88 10.60
CA LEU A 44 -16.13 4.33 9.64
C LEU A 44 -16.30 3.34 8.47
N SER A 45 -15.20 2.82 7.94
CA SER A 45 -15.21 1.77 6.90
C SER A 45 -15.92 0.51 7.40
N GLY A 46 -15.53 0.00 8.56
CA GLY A 46 -16.19 -1.16 9.16
C GLY A 46 -17.69 -0.96 9.34
N ALA A 47 -18.11 0.22 9.82
CA ALA A 47 -19.52 0.56 9.99
C ALA A 47 -20.29 0.57 8.66
N LEU A 48 -19.72 1.09 7.57
CA LEU A 48 -20.34 1.11 6.24
C LEU A 48 -20.42 -0.28 5.59
N TYR A 49 -19.51 -1.20 5.92
CA TYR A 49 -19.60 -2.57 5.42
C TYR A 49 -20.71 -3.39 6.09
N VAL A 50 -21.21 -2.99 7.27
CA VAL A 50 -22.31 -3.68 7.95
C VAL A 50 -23.60 -3.63 7.12
N PRO A 51 -24.13 -2.46 6.70
CA PRO A 51 -25.30 -2.43 5.82
C PRO A 51 -25.06 -3.09 4.46
N ALA A 52 -23.84 -3.08 3.94
CA ALA A 52 -23.51 -3.80 2.71
C ALA A 52 -23.68 -5.32 2.90
N GLY A 53 -23.18 -5.89 3.99
CA GLY A 53 -23.38 -7.30 4.34
C GLY A 53 -24.87 -7.65 4.48
N VAL A 54 -25.64 -6.82 5.20
CA VAL A 54 -27.10 -7.02 5.37
C VAL A 54 -27.82 -6.95 4.02
N GLY A 55 -27.60 -5.89 3.26
CA GLY A 55 -28.24 -5.65 1.97
C GLY A 55 -27.97 -6.76 0.96
N GLY A 56 -26.74 -7.25 0.90
CA GLY A 56 -26.36 -8.37 0.04
C GLY A 56 -27.15 -9.64 0.37
N VAL A 57 -27.18 -10.04 1.63
CA VAL A 57 -27.93 -11.25 2.07
C VAL A 57 -29.41 -11.11 1.77
N LEU A 58 -30.03 -9.98 2.13
CA LEU A 58 -31.46 -9.76 1.90
C LEU A 58 -31.79 -9.74 0.40
N PHE A 59 -30.95 -9.12 -0.43
CA PHE A 59 -31.12 -9.08 -1.87
C PHE A 59 -31.08 -10.49 -2.49
N PHE A 60 -30.06 -11.29 -2.18
CA PHE A 60 -29.94 -12.66 -2.69
C PHE A 60 -31.03 -13.59 -2.15
N ASN A 61 -31.43 -13.43 -0.89
CA ASN A 61 -32.56 -14.18 -0.33
C ASN A 61 -33.87 -13.83 -1.05
N SER A 62 -34.08 -12.55 -1.40
CA SER A 62 -35.26 -12.12 -2.17
C SER A 62 -35.31 -12.72 -3.58
N LEU A 63 -34.15 -12.82 -4.25
CA LEU A 63 -34.01 -13.48 -5.56
C LEU A 63 -34.33 -14.97 -5.47
N HIS A 64 -33.89 -15.64 -4.41
CA HIS A 64 -34.12 -17.06 -4.20
C HIS A 64 -35.60 -17.40 -3.99
N GLN A 65 -36.32 -16.56 -3.25
CA GLN A 65 -37.72 -16.81 -2.88
C GLN A 65 -38.72 -16.56 -4.03
N ARG A 66 -38.31 -16.00 -5.18
CA ARG A 66 -39.14 -15.74 -6.39
C ARG A 66 -40.54 -15.15 -6.10
N GLY A 67 -40.70 -14.40 -5.01
CA GLY A 67 -41.99 -13.81 -4.63
C GLY A 67 -42.38 -12.66 -5.57
N SER A 68 -43.68 -12.40 -5.71
CA SER A 68 -44.27 -11.36 -6.57
C SER A 68 -43.85 -9.91 -6.24
N HIS A 69 -43.07 -9.71 -5.18
CA HIS A 69 -42.52 -8.43 -4.74
C HIS A 69 -41.00 -8.35 -4.96
N PHE A 70 -40.49 -8.84 -6.09
CA PHE A 70 -39.11 -8.58 -6.51
C PHE A 70 -38.94 -7.08 -6.77
N ILE A 71 -38.45 -6.35 -5.76
CA ILE A 71 -38.18 -4.92 -5.84
C ILE A 71 -36.79 -4.73 -6.43
N TRP A 72 -36.70 -4.78 -7.77
CA TRP A 72 -35.45 -4.63 -8.53
C TRP A 72 -34.64 -3.38 -8.15
N TRP A 73 -35.29 -2.28 -7.75
CA TRP A 73 -34.59 -1.06 -7.32
C TRP A 73 -33.86 -1.20 -5.98
N LEU A 74 -34.20 -2.18 -5.13
CA LEU A 74 -33.37 -2.52 -3.95
C LEU A 74 -32.03 -3.09 -4.39
N GLY A 75 -31.99 -3.88 -5.48
CA GLY A 75 -30.75 -4.35 -6.07
C GLY A 75 -29.89 -3.22 -6.62
N VAL A 76 -30.49 -2.27 -7.32
CA VAL A 76 -29.80 -1.07 -7.82
C VAL A 76 -29.26 -0.23 -6.66
N LEU A 77 -30.08 0.04 -5.64
CA LEU A 77 -29.67 0.80 -4.47
C LEU A 77 -28.54 0.10 -3.71
N TYR A 78 -28.60 -1.22 -3.57
CA TYR A 78 -27.53 -2.03 -2.98
C TYR A 78 -26.23 -1.90 -3.78
N ILE A 79 -26.28 -2.09 -5.10
CA ILE A 79 -25.10 -1.93 -5.96
C ILE A 79 -24.51 -0.54 -5.81
N LEU A 80 -25.33 0.51 -5.88
CA LEU A 80 -24.87 1.90 -5.67
C LEU A 80 -24.27 2.10 -4.28
N TYR A 81 -24.87 1.52 -3.24
CA TYR A 81 -24.36 1.60 -1.88
C TYR A 81 -22.97 0.96 -1.76
N THR A 82 -22.68 -0.15 -2.45
CA THR A 82 -21.38 -0.83 -2.35
C THR A 82 -20.19 0.02 -2.83
N PHE A 83 -20.41 1.04 -3.66
CA PHE A 83 -19.35 1.97 -4.05
C PHE A 83 -18.86 2.83 -2.88
N LEU A 84 -19.73 3.17 -1.93
CA LEU A 84 -19.38 4.04 -0.80
C LEU A 84 -18.31 3.42 0.12
N PRO A 85 -18.46 2.20 0.67
CA PRO A 85 -17.43 1.57 1.48
C PRO A 85 -16.16 1.22 0.66
N LEU A 86 -16.27 1.02 -0.66
CA LEU A 86 -15.11 0.83 -1.53
C LEU A 86 -14.26 2.11 -1.64
N ILE A 87 -14.89 3.27 -1.85
CA ILE A 87 -14.20 4.57 -1.84
C ILE A 87 -13.56 4.82 -0.49
N LEU A 88 -14.25 4.53 0.61
CA LEU A 88 -13.65 4.72 1.93
C LEU A 88 -12.48 3.76 2.18
N SER A 89 -12.52 2.54 1.62
CA SER A 89 -11.41 1.59 1.72
C SER A 89 -10.16 2.04 0.97
N SER A 90 -10.29 2.77 -0.14
CA SER A 90 -9.12 3.35 -0.81
C SER A 90 -8.50 4.43 0.08
N ILE A 91 -9.31 5.28 0.70
CA ILE A 91 -8.84 6.31 1.66
C ILE A 91 -8.12 5.65 2.85
N VAL A 92 -8.70 4.59 3.43
CA VAL A 92 -8.04 3.83 4.52
C VAL A 92 -6.73 3.22 4.05
N THR A 93 -6.66 2.72 2.81
CA THR A 93 -5.43 2.14 2.23
C THR A 93 -4.34 3.20 2.08
N ASP A 94 -4.70 4.41 1.67
CA ASP A 94 -3.76 5.52 1.50
C ASP A 94 -3.29 6.04 2.86
N GLU A 95 -4.20 6.23 3.83
CA GLU A 95 -3.84 6.62 5.20
C GLU A 95 -2.99 5.55 5.90
N ALA A 96 -3.34 4.27 5.75
CA ALA A 96 -2.51 3.18 6.27
C ALA A 96 -1.12 3.18 5.62
N THR A 97 -1.00 3.57 4.35
CA THR A 97 0.30 3.67 3.65
C THR A 97 1.14 4.79 4.23
N LYS A 98 0.55 5.95 4.54
CA LYS A 98 1.25 7.07 5.20
C LYS A 98 1.79 6.70 6.58
N VAL A 99 0.98 6.00 7.38
CA VAL A 99 1.34 5.60 8.76
C VAL A 99 2.37 4.47 8.78
N VAL A 100 2.26 3.50 7.87
CA VAL A 100 3.07 2.28 7.90
C VAL A 100 4.30 2.39 7.01
N GLY A 101 4.26 3.16 5.93
CA GLY A 101 5.36 3.26 4.97
C GLY A 101 5.48 2.05 4.03
N GLN A 102 4.49 1.15 3.98
CA GLN A 102 4.51 -0.01 3.08
C GLN A 102 3.10 -0.34 2.55
N ARG A 103 2.89 -0.18 1.24
CA ARG A 103 1.57 -0.29 0.58
C ARG A 103 0.97 -1.71 0.65
N TRP A 104 1.78 -2.78 0.64
CA TRP A 104 1.32 -4.17 0.83
C TRP A 104 0.70 -4.43 2.21
N THR A 105 1.33 -3.92 3.27
CA THR A 105 0.81 -4.08 4.64
C THR A 105 -0.38 -3.16 4.88
N ALA A 106 -0.34 -1.94 4.32
CA ALA A 106 -1.45 -1.01 4.35
C ALA A 106 -2.75 -1.58 3.76
N LYS A 107 -2.70 -2.22 2.57
CA LYS A 107 -3.85 -2.91 1.95
C LYS A 107 -4.46 -3.96 2.87
N ARG A 108 -3.63 -4.68 3.64
CA ARG A 108 -4.11 -5.69 4.60
C ARG A 108 -4.79 -5.06 5.81
N ILE A 109 -4.22 -3.97 6.35
CA ILE A 109 -4.84 -3.23 7.45
C ILE A 109 -6.20 -2.69 7.01
N ALA A 110 -6.28 -2.11 5.81
CA ALA A 110 -7.52 -1.57 5.25
C ALA A 110 -8.59 -2.63 4.96
N ALA A 111 -8.19 -3.87 4.66
CA ALA A 111 -9.12 -4.97 4.40
C ALA A 111 -9.77 -5.53 5.69
N VAL A 112 -9.17 -5.36 6.87
CA VAL A 112 -9.72 -5.91 8.13
C VAL A 112 -11.11 -5.35 8.44
N PRO A 113 -11.33 -4.01 8.45
CA PRO A 113 -12.67 -3.46 8.67
C PRO A 113 -13.70 -3.95 7.65
N ALA A 114 -13.31 -4.14 6.39
CA ALA A 114 -14.21 -4.62 5.34
C ALA A 114 -14.74 -6.03 5.65
N PHE A 115 -13.86 -6.97 6.01
CA PHE A 115 -14.27 -8.33 6.35
C PHE A 115 -15.05 -8.39 7.68
N VAL A 116 -14.64 -7.62 8.69
CA VAL A 116 -15.33 -7.56 9.98
C VAL A 116 -16.74 -6.98 9.80
N GLY A 117 -16.86 -5.81 9.15
CA GLY A 117 -18.14 -5.15 8.90
C GLY A 117 -19.07 -6.02 8.07
N THR A 118 -18.57 -6.59 6.97
CA THR A 118 -19.37 -7.48 6.11
C THR A 118 -19.82 -8.73 6.89
N GLY A 119 -18.93 -9.35 7.66
CA GLY A 119 -19.25 -10.52 8.48
C GLY A 119 -20.33 -10.23 9.53
N LEU A 120 -20.23 -9.08 10.22
CA LEU A 120 -21.25 -8.63 11.18
C LEU A 120 -22.61 -8.36 10.50
N GLY A 121 -22.59 -7.75 9.31
CA GLY A 121 -23.80 -7.53 8.52
C GLY A 121 -24.48 -8.84 8.08
N ILE A 122 -23.69 -9.78 7.57
CA ILE A 122 -24.17 -11.12 7.19
C ILE A 122 -24.76 -11.85 8.40
N LEU A 123 -24.07 -11.79 9.56
CA LEU A 123 -24.54 -12.42 10.79
C LEU A 123 -25.86 -11.82 11.27
N GLY A 124 -25.99 -10.49 11.27
CA GLY A 124 -27.24 -9.81 11.61
C GLY A 124 -28.39 -10.23 10.70
N ALA A 125 -28.14 -10.32 9.39
CA ALA A 125 -29.13 -10.81 8.44
C ALA A 125 -29.49 -12.29 8.64
N ALA A 126 -28.52 -13.12 9.03
CA ALA A 126 -28.75 -14.54 9.33
C ALA A 126 -29.75 -14.73 10.48
N ILE A 127 -29.60 -13.94 11.54
CA ILE A 127 -30.52 -13.93 12.69
C ILE A 127 -31.94 -13.54 12.24
N TRP A 128 -32.05 -12.56 11.35
CA TRP A 128 -33.34 -12.09 10.83
C TRP A 128 -34.04 -13.12 9.94
N VAL A 129 -33.29 -13.79 9.06
CA VAL A 129 -33.83 -14.83 8.15
C VAL A 129 -34.27 -16.06 8.95
N GLY A 130 -33.50 -16.45 9.97
CA GLY A 130 -33.80 -17.59 10.82
C GLY A 130 -33.80 -18.95 10.10
N GLY A 131 -34.16 -20.00 10.83
CA GLY A 131 -34.30 -21.35 10.30
C GLY A 131 -33.01 -21.95 9.71
N PRO A 132 -33.12 -23.02 8.88
CA PRO A 132 -31.98 -23.67 8.24
C PRO A 132 -31.18 -22.74 7.32
N THR A 133 -31.86 -21.83 6.61
CA THR A 133 -31.22 -20.85 5.72
C THR A 133 -30.35 -19.87 6.49
N GLY A 134 -30.82 -19.36 7.64
CA GLY A 134 -30.02 -18.55 8.56
C GLY A 134 -28.78 -19.29 9.07
N GLY A 135 -28.86 -20.61 9.28
CA GLY A 135 -27.70 -21.46 9.60
C GLY A 135 -26.60 -21.41 8.53
N TRP A 136 -26.97 -21.59 7.25
CA TRP A 136 -26.02 -21.49 6.14
C TRP A 136 -25.42 -20.08 5.99
N ILE A 137 -26.22 -19.03 6.16
CA ILE A 137 -25.75 -17.65 6.14
C ILE A 137 -24.76 -17.37 7.30
N SER A 138 -25.00 -17.95 8.48
CA SER A 138 -24.09 -17.83 9.62
C SER A 138 -22.73 -18.46 9.35
N LEU A 139 -22.66 -19.55 8.57
CA LEU A 139 -21.38 -20.12 8.13
C LEU A 139 -20.60 -19.17 7.21
N LEU A 140 -21.29 -18.43 6.34
CA LEU A 140 -20.67 -17.38 5.52
C LEU A 140 -20.09 -16.26 6.40
N ALA A 141 -20.84 -15.81 7.41
CA ALA A 141 -20.36 -14.81 8.38
C ALA A 141 -19.12 -15.32 9.14
N ALA A 142 -19.12 -16.59 9.57
CA ALA A 142 -17.97 -17.22 10.20
C ALA A 142 -16.75 -17.26 9.26
N GLY A 143 -16.96 -17.56 7.97
CA GLY A 143 -15.94 -17.48 6.93
C GLY A 143 -15.31 -16.09 6.82
N CYS A 144 -16.12 -15.03 6.81
CA CYS A 144 -15.64 -13.65 6.85
C CYS A 144 -14.79 -13.38 8.11
N GLY A 145 -15.21 -13.88 9.27
CA GLY A 145 -14.46 -13.76 10.52
C GLY A 145 -13.09 -14.46 10.48
N VAL A 146 -13.03 -15.67 9.92
CA VAL A 146 -11.75 -16.40 9.73
C VAL A 146 -10.82 -15.64 8.78
N ILE A 147 -11.34 -15.14 7.65
CA ILE A 147 -10.54 -14.34 6.71
C ILE A 147 -10.05 -13.06 7.39
N ALA A 148 -10.91 -12.35 8.13
CA ALA A 148 -10.52 -11.16 8.88
C ALA A 148 -9.38 -11.45 9.86
N ALA A 149 -9.45 -12.55 10.61
CA ALA A 149 -8.40 -12.95 11.55
C ALA A 149 -7.08 -13.27 10.85
N ILE A 150 -7.12 -13.98 9.71
CA ILE A 150 -5.92 -14.27 8.91
C ILE A 150 -5.29 -12.98 8.39
N VAL A 151 -6.10 -12.08 7.83
CA VAL A 151 -5.64 -10.79 7.30
C VAL A 151 -5.05 -9.92 8.43
N ALA A 152 -5.71 -9.85 9.59
CA ALA A 152 -5.24 -9.12 10.75
C ALA A 152 -3.91 -9.67 11.29
N LEU A 153 -3.78 -11.00 11.43
CA LEU A 153 -2.53 -11.63 11.83
C LEU A 153 -1.41 -11.37 10.81
N SER A 154 -1.76 -11.40 9.53
CA SER A 154 -0.82 -11.12 8.46
C SER A 154 -0.41 -9.64 8.41
N ALA A 155 -1.29 -8.71 8.77
CA ALA A 155 -1.00 -7.29 8.94
C ALA A 155 -0.09 -7.07 10.15
N TRP A 156 -0.39 -7.71 11.28
CA TRP A 156 0.43 -7.67 12.50
C TRP A 156 1.87 -8.11 12.26
N ARG A 157 2.06 -9.24 11.56
CA ARG A 157 3.40 -9.70 11.16
C ARG A 157 4.09 -8.71 10.22
N GLY A 158 3.35 -8.09 9.31
CA GLY A 158 3.85 -7.02 8.43
C GLY A 158 4.36 -5.82 9.23
N ILE A 159 3.56 -5.31 10.17
CA ILE A 159 3.95 -4.20 11.06
C ILE A 159 5.23 -4.53 11.83
N GLY A 160 5.34 -5.76 12.36
CA GLY A 160 6.55 -6.20 13.06
C GLY A 160 7.81 -6.21 12.17
N TYR A 161 7.67 -6.59 10.89
CA TYR A 161 8.75 -6.49 9.91
C TYR A 161 9.12 -5.04 9.60
N ILE A 162 8.12 -4.20 9.36
CA ILE A 162 8.27 -2.78 9.02
C ILE A 162 8.96 -2.02 10.13
N ASN A 163 8.56 -2.22 11.39
CA ASN A 163 9.21 -1.58 12.53
C ASN A 163 10.70 -1.93 12.61
N LYS A 164 11.07 -3.20 12.35
CA LYS A 164 12.48 -3.61 12.26
C LYS A 164 13.19 -2.95 11.09
N ARG A 165 12.52 -2.82 9.95
CA ARG A 165 13.09 -2.16 8.75
C ARG A 165 13.28 -0.66 8.98
N HIS A 166 12.32 0.03 9.60
CA HIS A 166 12.47 1.43 10.01
C HIS A 166 13.64 1.61 10.96
N ALA A 167 13.74 0.79 12.00
CA ALA A 167 14.87 0.83 12.92
C ALA A 167 16.21 0.62 12.19
N TRP A 168 16.26 -0.30 11.22
CA TRP A 168 17.43 -0.49 10.38
C TRP A 168 17.73 0.72 9.48
N ILE A 169 16.73 1.31 8.82
CA ILE A 169 16.91 2.51 7.96
C ILE A 169 17.45 3.66 8.81
N SER A 170 16.81 3.97 9.94
CA SER A 170 17.23 5.04 10.84
C SER A 170 18.65 4.80 11.37
N TRP A 171 18.97 3.56 11.74
CA TRP A 171 20.31 3.20 12.17
C TRP A 171 21.35 3.39 11.05
N MET A 172 21.05 2.98 9.82
CA MET A 172 21.93 3.17 8.66
C MET A 172 22.12 4.66 8.35
N GLN A 173 21.08 5.47 8.46
CA GLN A 173 21.18 6.92 8.23
C GLN A 173 22.08 7.62 9.25
N GLN A 174 22.08 7.16 10.50
CA GLN A 174 22.85 7.75 11.61
C GLN A 174 24.28 7.21 11.71
N TYR A 175 24.47 5.90 11.57
CA TYR A 175 25.74 5.22 11.86
C TYR A 175 26.38 4.56 10.63
N GLY A 176 25.72 4.56 9.49
CA GLY A 176 26.23 3.96 8.26
C GLY A 176 27.38 4.76 7.63
N THR A 177 28.28 4.04 6.98
CA THR A 177 29.34 4.63 6.15
C THR A 177 28.75 4.99 4.78
N ARG A 178 28.72 6.28 4.46
CA ARG A 178 28.20 6.79 3.18
C ARG A 178 29.31 6.79 2.14
N THR A 179 29.04 6.25 0.96
CA THR A 179 29.98 6.19 -0.16
C THR A 179 29.30 6.72 -1.43
N PRO A 180 29.97 7.60 -2.21
CA PRO A 180 29.46 8.01 -3.51
C PRO A 180 29.30 6.82 -4.45
N GLY A 181 28.18 6.80 -5.17
CA GLY A 181 27.85 5.80 -6.18
C GLY A 181 27.33 6.43 -7.46
N LEU A 182 27.25 5.62 -8.51
CA LEU A 182 26.75 6.00 -9.82
C LEU A 182 25.69 5.00 -10.28
N LEU A 183 24.56 5.52 -10.71
CA LEU A 183 23.50 4.74 -11.32
C LEU A 183 23.95 4.26 -12.71
N ARG A 184 24.18 2.96 -12.90
CA ARG A 184 24.68 2.39 -14.15
C ARG A 184 23.59 1.96 -15.10
N ASN A 185 22.55 1.32 -14.58
CA ASN A 185 21.43 0.83 -15.39
C ASN A 185 20.10 1.16 -14.72
N VAL A 186 19.09 1.45 -15.54
CA VAL A 186 17.71 1.72 -15.14
C VAL A 186 16.80 0.99 -16.12
N GLU A 187 16.29 -0.15 -15.68
CA GLU A 187 15.46 -1.03 -16.49
C GLU A 187 14.00 -0.91 -16.05
N PHE A 188 13.14 -0.46 -16.97
CA PHE A 188 11.71 -0.38 -16.70
C PHE A 188 11.06 -1.75 -16.81
N LEU A 189 10.38 -2.19 -15.75
CA LEU A 189 9.76 -3.52 -15.68
C LEU A 189 8.39 -3.60 -16.35
N ARG A 190 7.91 -2.52 -16.99
CA ARG A 190 6.57 -2.43 -17.60
C ARG A 190 5.47 -2.82 -16.61
N ASN A 191 5.67 -2.46 -15.35
CA ASN A 191 4.74 -2.70 -14.28
C ASN A 191 4.51 -1.40 -13.51
N TRP A 192 3.31 -1.23 -13.00
CA TRP A 192 2.84 -0.04 -12.30
C TRP A 192 2.19 -0.44 -10.97
N ILE A 193 2.59 0.22 -9.90
CA ILE A 193 2.06 -0.03 -8.56
C ILE A 193 1.27 1.18 -8.13
N ASP A 194 -0.05 0.96 -8.12
CA ASP A 194 -1.10 1.92 -7.83
C ASP A 194 -0.88 3.27 -8.60
N GLY A 195 -0.33 3.18 -9.82
CA GLY A 195 -0.05 4.30 -10.76
C GLY A 195 1.44 4.60 -11.02
N ASN A 196 2.34 4.14 -10.14
CA ASN A 196 3.76 4.47 -10.20
C ASN A 196 4.61 3.39 -10.91
N PRO A 197 5.45 3.73 -11.89
CA PRO A 197 6.29 2.77 -12.60
C PRO A 197 7.35 2.10 -11.70
N VAL A 198 7.60 0.82 -11.97
CA VAL A 198 8.58 -0.02 -11.26
C VAL A 198 9.80 -0.33 -12.13
N PHE A 199 10.98 -0.27 -11.54
CA PHE A 199 12.25 -0.46 -12.22
C PHE A 199 13.17 -1.41 -11.47
N THR A 200 14.07 -2.04 -12.21
CA THR A 200 15.32 -2.63 -11.68
C THR A 200 16.45 -1.65 -11.98
N VAL A 201 17.23 -1.29 -10.97
CA VAL A 201 18.38 -0.40 -11.11
C VAL A 201 19.66 -1.09 -10.67
N VAL A 202 20.77 -0.71 -11.29
CA VAL A 202 22.11 -1.16 -10.89
C VAL A 202 22.93 0.05 -10.48
N VAL A 203 23.39 0.06 -9.24
CA VAL A 203 24.26 1.12 -8.70
C VAL A 203 25.65 0.56 -8.53
N GLU A 204 26.64 1.30 -9.00
CA GLU A 204 28.06 0.99 -8.83
C GLU A 204 28.69 1.97 -7.85
N PHE A 205 29.49 1.49 -6.92
CA PHE A 205 30.18 2.33 -5.93
C PHE A 205 31.54 1.72 -5.58
N SER A 206 32.47 2.58 -5.16
CA SER A 206 33.81 2.15 -4.79
C SER A 206 33.84 1.57 -3.38
N THR A 207 34.62 0.52 -3.17
CA THR A 207 34.87 -0.07 -1.85
C THR A 207 36.36 -0.26 -1.64
N GLU A 208 36.77 -0.60 -0.41
CA GLU A 208 38.16 -0.95 -0.10
C GLU A 208 38.69 -2.13 -0.94
N HIS A 209 37.79 -2.99 -1.42
CA HIS A 209 38.11 -4.16 -2.26
C HIS A 209 37.90 -3.91 -3.76
N GLY A 210 37.65 -2.67 -4.17
CA GLY A 210 37.38 -2.28 -5.56
C GLY A 210 35.92 -1.89 -5.82
N ALA A 211 35.57 -1.70 -7.09
CA ALA A 211 34.23 -1.30 -7.49
C ALA A 211 33.23 -2.45 -7.27
N GLN A 212 32.14 -2.18 -6.55
CA GLN A 212 31.05 -3.11 -6.31
C GLN A 212 29.79 -2.64 -7.02
N ARG A 213 28.97 -3.59 -7.47
CA ARG A 213 27.65 -3.34 -8.07
C ARG A 213 26.57 -3.96 -7.22
N VAL A 214 25.49 -3.22 -7.02
CA VAL A 214 24.30 -3.68 -6.31
C VAL A 214 23.08 -3.44 -7.20
N THR A 215 22.24 -4.47 -7.29
CA THR A 215 20.95 -4.41 -7.96
C THR A 215 19.87 -4.06 -6.92
N ALA A 216 19.03 -3.08 -7.23
CA ALA A 216 17.92 -2.68 -6.38
C ALA A 216 16.63 -2.55 -7.21
N SER A 217 15.49 -2.70 -6.53
CA SER A 217 14.19 -2.31 -7.07
C SER A 217 13.99 -0.82 -6.80
N MET A 218 13.43 -0.12 -7.77
CA MET A 218 13.07 1.29 -7.65
C MET A 218 11.59 1.49 -8.00
N VAL A 219 10.90 2.28 -7.18
CA VAL A 219 9.58 2.81 -7.49
C VAL A 219 9.69 4.34 -7.50
N THR A 220 9.11 4.98 -8.51
CA THR A 220 9.18 6.44 -8.67
C THR A 220 7.98 6.95 -9.46
N THR A 221 7.78 8.27 -9.49
CA THR A 221 6.79 8.89 -10.39
C THR A 221 7.32 8.90 -11.82
N THR A 222 6.42 8.96 -12.80
CA THR A 222 6.78 9.02 -14.23
C THR A 222 7.73 10.18 -14.57
N ARG A 223 7.68 11.27 -13.80
CA ARG A 223 8.50 12.48 -13.98
C ARG A 223 9.85 12.44 -13.24
N ARG A 224 10.05 11.50 -12.33
CA ARG A 224 11.24 11.41 -11.46
C ARG A 224 12.04 10.14 -11.68
N VAL A 225 12.09 9.66 -12.93
CA VAL A 225 12.93 8.51 -13.30
C VAL A 225 14.37 9.00 -13.47
N PRO A 226 15.32 8.65 -12.58
CA PRO A 226 16.71 9.08 -12.72
C PRO A 226 17.35 8.44 -13.95
N ARG A 227 18.25 9.18 -14.63
CA ARG A 227 18.98 8.66 -15.79
C ARG A 227 20.21 7.87 -15.35
N ALA A 228 20.66 6.94 -16.19
CA ALA A 228 21.99 6.35 -16.03
C ALA A 228 23.06 7.48 -16.00
N GLY A 229 24.01 7.36 -15.08
CA GLY A 229 24.99 8.40 -14.74
C GLY A 229 24.60 9.28 -13.56
N THR A 230 23.36 9.19 -13.05
CA THR A 230 22.94 9.96 -11.87
C THR A 230 23.77 9.60 -10.64
N ALA A 231 24.21 10.62 -9.90
CA ALA A 231 24.95 10.47 -8.65
C ALA A 231 24.04 9.89 -7.56
N MET A 232 24.56 8.89 -6.86
CA MET A 232 23.86 8.16 -5.80
C MET A 232 24.70 8.22 -4.52
N VAL A 233 24.04 8.05 -3.38
CA VAL A 233 24.69 7.78 -2.11
C VAL A 233 24.36 6.35 -1.70
N VAL A 234 25.40 5.55 -1.49
CA VAL A 234 25.27 4.19 -0.98
C VAL A 234 25.74 4.18 0.47
N THR A 235 24.83 3.89 1.38
CA THR A 235 25.12 3.81 2.81
C THR A 235 25.23 2.34 3.21
N ARG A 236 26.37 1.99 3.81
CA ARG A 236 26.70 0.62 4.24
C ARG A 236 26.84 0.54 5.75
N ARG A 237 26.62 -0.65 6.30
CA ARG A 237 26.94 -0.92 7.69
C ARG A 237 28.47 -0.91 7.86
N PRO A 238 29.03 -0.20 8.86
CA PRO A 238 30.47 -0.19 9.10
C PRO A 238 31.00 -1.60 9.34
N GLY A 239 32.09 -1.96 8.65
CA GLY A 239 32.73 -3.27 8.76
C GLY A 239 31.95 -4.43 8.10
N ASP A 240 30.84 -4.16 7.40
CA ASP A 240 30.05 -5.17 6.72
C ASP A 240 30.26 -5.09 5.20
N THR A 241 30.53 -6.25 4.58
CA THR A 241 30.60 -6.42 3.12
C THR A 241 29.30 -6.98 2.53
N GLY A 242 28.26 -7.09 3.35
CA GLY A 242 26.95 -7.60 2.99
C GLY A 242 26.28 -6.84 1.83
N ALA A 243 25.32 -7.53 1.19
CA ALA A 243 24.60 -7.02 0.03
C ALA A 243 23.45 -6.05 0.36
N ASP A 244 22.99 -5.99 1.63
CA ASP A 244 21.91 -5.09 2.04
C ASP A 244 22.49 -3.71 2.36
N VAL A 245 22.25 -2.76 1.45
CA VAL A 245 22.71 -1.38 1.54
C VAL A 245 21.53 -0.43 1.39
N LEU A 246 21.63 0.74 2.02
CA LEU A 246 20.68 1.83 1.81
C LEU A 246 21.16 2.66 0.62
N ILE A 247 20.27 2.93 -0.33
CA ILE A 247 20.57 3.66 -1.57
C ILE A 247 19.66 4.86 -1.64
N ASP A 248 20.25 6.03 -1.79
CA ASP A 248 19.54 7.31 -1.95
C ASP A 248 20.10 8.08 -3.15
N LEU A 249 19.32 9.02 -3.69
CA LEU A 249 19.85 9.99 -4.66
C LEU A 249 20.80 10.95 -3.96
N ASP A 250 21.89 11.35 -4.63
CA ASP A 250 22.67 12.47 -4.16
C ASP A 250 21.98 13.79 -4.52
N HIS A 251 21.22 14.33 -3.57
CA HIS A 251 20.50 15.59 -3.74
C HIS A 251 21.42 16.80 -3.88
N THR A 252 22.68 16.71 -3.43
CA THR A 252 23.66 17.79 -3.57
C THR A 252 24.13 17.95 -5.02
N ALA A 253 24.10 16.87 -5.79
CA ALA A 253 24.51 16.82 -7.19
C ALA A 253 23.39 17.18 -8.18
N GLN A 254 22.19 17.55 -7.70
CA GLN A 254 21.00 17.84 -8.51
C GLN A 254 20.68 16.72 -9.53
N PRO A 255 19.96 15.67 -9.11
CA PRO A 255 19.71 14.51 -9.96
C PRO A 255 19.00 14.87 -11.25
N GLN A 256 19.47 14.30 -12.37
CA GLN A 256 18.84 14.48 -13.68
C GLN A 256 17.85 13.37 -13.97
N PHE A 257 16.61 13.76 -14.24
CA PHE A 257 15.53 12.85 -14.59
C PHE A 257 15.36 12.70 -16.09
N ASP A 258 14.77 11.58 -16.51
CA ASP A 258 14.42 11.35 -17.91
C ASP A 258 13.36 12.35 -18.36
N ARG A 259 13.61 13.00 -19.49
CA ARG A 259 12.69 13.99 -20.07
C ARG A 259 11.50 13.32 -20.74
N ASP A 260 11.72 12.15 -21.33
CA ASP A 260 10.67 11.36 -21.94
C ASP A 260 9.95 10.53 -20.86
N HIS A 261 9.05 11.18 -20.15
CA HIS A 261 8.24 10.55 -19.10
C HIS A 261 7.05 9.76 -19.66
N ALA A 262 6.65 10.04 -20.91
CA ALA A 262 5.45 9.47 -21.53
C ALA A 262 5.57 7.94 -21.69
N LYS A 263 6.77 7.42 -21.96
CA LYS A 263 7.04 5.97 -22.04
C LYS A 263 6.85 5.22 -20.73
N TYR A 264 6.76 5.91 -19.59
CA TYR A 264 6.53 5.30 -18.28
C TYR A 264 5.08 5.44 -17.81
N THR A 265 4.22 6.09 -18.58
CA THR A 265 2.80 6.24 -18.24
C THR A 265 2.09 4.89 -18.36
N GLN A 266 1.23 4.60 -17.38
CA GLN A 266 0.39 3.41 -17.42
C GLN A 266 -0.58 3.52 -18.60
N PRO A 267 -0.67 2.50 -19.48
CA PRO A 267 -1.67 2.48 -20.53
C PRO A 267 -3.06 2.56 -19.90
N SER A 268 -3.85 3.57 -20.25
CA SER A 268 -5.28 3.54 -19.99
C SER A 268 -5.86 2.44 -20.87
N GLY A 269 -6.36 1.35 -20.28
CA GLY A 269 -7.02 0.30 -21.04
C GLY A 269 -8.17 0.89 -21.84
N THR A 270 -8.00 0.96 -23.16
CA THR A 270 -9.06 1.19 -24.15
C THR A 270 -9.64 -0.13 -24.58
#